data_AF-A0A1M5L7L2-F1
#
_entry.id   AF-A0A1M5L7L2-F1
#
_cell.length_a   1.000
_cell.length_b   1.000
_cell.length_c   1.000
_cell.angle_alpha   90.00
_cell.angle_beta   90.00
_cell.angle_gamma   90.00
#
_symmetry.space_group_name_H-M   'P 1'
#
loop_
_entity.id
_entity.type
_entity.pdbx_description
1 polymer ?
#
loop_
_entity_poly.entity_id
_entity_poly.type
_entity_poly.pdbx_seq_one_letter_code
_entity_poly.pdbx_strand_id
1 'polypeptide(L)'
;MHIQKNYPLVFDFLASTVKEESAEIKDFIKQKVDPIYENGTKIIYQDIDYSKFRDDIDIEKAIEILNWTMFGFGDKAIEQINTFKDIGDFGEQYLKEWEKYSELLKMSFYK
;
A
#
# COMPACT_ATOMS: atom_id res chain seq x y z
N MET A 1 3.93 0.73 -13.11
CA MET A 1 3.26 2.01 -12.78
C MET A 1 2.79 2.74 -14.05
N HIS A 2 1.59 2.46 -14.56
CA HIS A 2 1.15 3.06 -15.84
C HIS A 2 0.44 4.41 -15.65
N ILE A 3 -0.47 4.52 -14.68
CA ILE A 3 -1.25 5.74 -14.43
C ILE A 3 -0.35 6.85 -13.89
N GLN A 4 0.59 6.51 -13.01
CA GLN A 4 1.54 7.46 -12.42
C GLN A 4 2.41 8.12 -13.50
N LYS A 5 2.86 7.36 -14.50
CA LYS A 5 3.63 7.86 -15.64
C LYS A 5 2.83 8.84 -16.51
N ASN A 6 1.52 8.63 -16.62
CA ASN A 6 0.65 9.49 -17.43
C ASN A 6 0.28 10.81 -16.72
N TYR A 7 0.31 10.82 -15.39
CA TYR A 7 -0.09 11.98 -14.57
C TYR A 7 0.91 12.31 -13.47
N PRO A 8 2.21 12.49 -13.77
CA PRO A 8 3.26 12.55 -12.76
C PRO A 8 3.07 13.72 -11.78
N LEU A 9 2.63 14.89 -12.24
CA LEU A 9 2.39 16.06 -11.38
C LEU A 9 1.24 15.84 -10.39
N VAL A 10 0.23 15.05 -10.76
CA VAL A 10 -0.88 14.71 -9.86
C VAL A 10 -0.37 13.82 -8.73
N PHE A 11 0.48 12.84 -9.07
CA PHE A 11 1.05 11.94 -8.06
C PHE A 11 2.12 12.62 -7.20
N ASP A 12 2.89 13.57 -7.75
CA ASP A 12 3.77 14.45 -6.97
C ASP A 12 2.97 15.22 -5.91
N PHE A 13 1.85 15.83 -6.31
CA PHE A 13 0.95 16.51 -5.39
C PHE A 13 0.40 15.55 -4.33
N LEU A 14 -0.16 14.39 -4.72
CA LEU A 14 -0.70 13.43 -3.76
C LEU A 14 0.35 12.94 -2.76
N ALA A 15 1.57 12.63 -3.22
CA ALA A 15 2.66 12.24 -2.33
C ALA A 15 3.07 13.36 -1.37
N SER A 16 2.99 14.62 -1.80
CA SER A 16 3.25 15.76 -0.91
C SER A 16 2.23 15.87 0.22
N THR A 17 0.96 15.49 -0.04
CA THR A 17 -0.09 15.51 1.00
C THR A 17 0.14 14.49 2.12
N VAL A 18 0.84 13.38 1.83
CA VAL A 18 1.22 12.37 2.84
C VAL A 18 2.29 12.91 3.77
N LYS A 19 3.17 13.77 3.26
CA LYS A 19 4.28 14.39 4.00
C LYS A 19 3.89 15.72 4.66
N GLU A 20 2.63 16.14 4.56
CA GLU A 20 2.13 17.40 5.11
C GLU A 20 1.92 17.29 6.63
N GLU A 21 2.53 18.20 7.38
CA GLU A 21 2.53 18.19 8.84
C GLU A 21 1.90 19.44 9.46
N SER A 22 1.52 20.43 8.65
CA SER A 22 0.86 21.65 9.11
C SER A 22 -0.43 21.31 9.87
N ALA A 23 -0.50 21.77 11.12
CA ALA A 23 -1.64 21.57 11.99
C ALA A 23 -2.94 22.16 11.39
N GLU A 24 -2.85 23.14 10.50
CA GLU A 24 -4.00 23.78 9.88
C GLU A 24 -4.71 22.89 8.85
N ILE A 25 -3.97 22.00 8.17
CA ILE A 25 -4.50 21.26 7.02
C ILE A 25 -4.42 19.73 7.19
N LYS A 26 -3.61 19.23 8.13
CA LYS A 26 -3.41 17.80 8.36
C LYS A 26 -4.73 17.05 8.63
N ASP A 27 -5.59 17.61 9.48
CA ASP A 27 -6.88 17.01 9.81
C ASP A 27 -7.83 17.01 8.60
N PHE A 28 -7.79 18.06 7.78
CA PHE A 28 -8.57 18.12 6.54
C PHE A 28 -8.13 17.05 5.53
N ILE A 29 -6.82 16.90 5.33
CA ILE A 29 -6.26 15.86 4.46
C ILE A 29 -6.69 14.48 4.96
N LYS A 30 -6.53 14.22 6.26
CA LYS A 30 -6.94 12.96 6.90
C LYS A 30 -8.41 12.63 6.63
N GLN A 31 -9.32 13.59 6.83
CA GLN A 31 -10.76 13.39 6.57
C GLN A 31 -11.08 13.04 5.11
N LYS A 32 -10.23 13.42 4.14
CA LYS A 32 -10.41 13.07 2.73
C LYS A 32 -9.80 11.72 2.37
N VAL A 33 -8.70 11.37 3.01
CA VAL A 33 -7.88 10.22 2.66
C VAL A 33 -8.32 8.94 3.40
N ASP A 34 -8.67 9.03 4.68
CA ASP A 34 -9.09 7.87 5.49
C ASP A 34 -10.25 7.07 4.84
N PRO A 35 -11.33 7.70 4.33
CA PRO A 35 -12.42 6.95 3.70
C PRO A 35 -11.98 6.19 2.43
N ILE A 36 -10.98 6.71 1.72
CA ILE A 36 -10.43 6.06 0.52
C ILE A 36 -9.70 4.78 0.92
N TYR A 37 -8.88 4.82 1.96
CA TYR A 37 -8.19 3.64 2.47
C TYR A 37 -9.15 2.62 3.07
N GLU A 38 -10.13 3.06 3.85
CA GLU A 38 -11.15 2.18 4.41
C GLU A 38 -11.94 1.45 3.32
N ASN A 39 -12.37 2.17 2.28
CA ASN A 39 -13.09 1.58 1.17
C ASN A 39 -12.20 0.65 0.33
N GLY A 40 -10.96 1.07 0.04
CA GLY A 40 -10.00 0.25 -0.70
C GLY A 40 -9.70 -1.07 0.03
N THR A 41 -9.50 -1.02 1.35
CA THR A 41 -9.25 -2.21 2.18
C THR A 41 -10.45 -3.17 2.12
N LYS A 42 -11.68 -2.66 2.22
CA LYS A 42 -12.89 -3.48 2.08
C LYS A 42 -12.95 -4.20 0.73
N ILE A 43 -12.59 -3.51 -0.36
CA ILE A 43 -12.58 -4.07 -1.71
C ILE A 43 -11.49 -5.14 -1.86
N ILE A 44 -10.29 -4.90 -1.32
CA ILE A 44 -9.17 -5.86 -1.37
C ILE A 44 -9.54 -7.18 -0.70
N TYR A 45 -10.27 -7.11 0.42
CA TYR A 45 -10.70 -8.30 1.16
C TYR A 45 -12.08 -8.81 0.76
N GLN A 46 -12.71 -8.21 -0.26
CA GLN A 46 -13.97 -8.69 -0.77
C GLN A 46 -13.77 -10.06 -1.42
N ASP A 47 -14.61 -11.03 -1.07
CA ASP A 47 -14.64 -12.37 -1.66
C ASP A 47 -13.33 -13.18 -1.50
N ILE A 48 -12.56 -12.92 -0.43
CA ILE A 48 -11.36 -13.72 -0.10
C ILE A 48 -11.74 -15.13 0.35
N ASP A 49 -11.09 -16.12 -0.26
CA ASP A 49 -11.17 -17.51 0.15
C ASP A 49 -10.27 -17.78 1.36
N TYR A 50 -10.84 -17.64 2.56
CA TYR A 50 -10.15 -17.89 3.82
C TYR A 50 -9.73 -19.36 4.02
N SER A 51 -10.22 -20.31 3.22
CA SER A 51 -9.82 -21.73 3.34
C SER A 51 -8.37 -21.99 2.92
N LYS A 52 -7.74 -21.03 2.21
CA LYS A 52 -6.35 -21.09 1.74
C LYS A 52 -5.32 -20.82 2.84
N PHE A 53 -5.73 -20.19 3.93
CA PHE A 53 -4.87 -20.01 5.09
C PHE A 53 -4.59 -21.36 5.75
N ARG A 54 -3.44 -21.47 6.42
CA ARG A 54 -3.12 -22.68 7.18
C ARG A 54 -4.14 -22.90 8.29
N ASP A 55 -4.36 -24.16 8.62
CA ASP A 55 -5.36 -24.55 9.64
C ASP A 55 -4.88 -24.25 11.08
N ASP A 56 -3.59 -23.96 11.26
CA ASP A 56 -2.92 -23.83 12.56
C ASP A 56 -2.68 -22.37 12.99
N ILE A 57 -3.26 -21.39 12.29
CA ILE A 57 -3.06 -19.96 12.56
C ILE A 57 -4.37 -19.22 12.85
N ASP A 58 -4.23 -18.11 13.57
CA ASP A 58 -5.27 -17.10 13.69
C ASP A 58 -5.33 -16.27 12.39
N ILE A 59 -6.39 -16.46 11.61
CA ILE A 59 -6.59 -15.81 10.31
C ILE A 59 -6.74 -14.30 10.47
N GLU A 60 -7.41 -13.81 11.52
CA GLU A 60 -7.58 -12.38 11.75
C GLU A 60 -6.23 -11.71 11.97
N LYS A 61 -5.36 -12.34 12.78
CA LYS A 61 -4.00 -11.85 13.02
C LYS A 61 -3.11 -11.94 11.78
N ALA A 62 -3.28 -12.97 10.95
CA ALA A 62 -2.58 -13.05 9.68
C ALA A 62 -2.97 -11.88 8.75
N ILE A 63 -4.26 -11.54 8.68
CA ILE A 63 -4.77 -10.40 7.89
C ILE A 63 -4.24 -9.06 8.44
N GLU A 64 -4.19 -8.87 9.76
CA GLU A 64 -3.58 -7.68 10.37
C GLU A 64 -2.12 -7.51 9.93
N ILE A 65 -1.33 -8.59 9.96
CA ILE A 65 0.08 -8.56 9.53
C ILE A 65 0.19 -8.25 8.03
N LEU A 66 -0.67 -8.86 7.20
CA LEU A 66 -0.74 -8.56 5.76
C LEU A 66 -1.01 -7.07 5.52
N ASN A 67 -1.96 -6.48 6.26
CA ASN A 67 -2.27 -5.07 6.17
C ASN A 67 -1.09 -4.18 6.57
N TRP A 68 -0.49 -4.40 7.73
CA TRP A 68 0.67 -3.61 8.17
C TRP A 68 1.82 -3.69 7.17
N THR A 69 2.03 -4.88 6.59
CA THR A 69 3.10 -5.08 5.60
C THR A 69 2.79 -4.35 4.30
N MET A 70 1.55 -4.45 3.78
CA MET A 70 1.13 -3.73 2.58
C MET A 70 1.24 -2.21 2.75
N PHE A 71 0.70 -1.65 3.84
CA PHE A 71 0.75 -0.22 4.12
C PHE A 71 2.18 0.26 4.35
N GLY A 72 2.93 -0.40 5.23
CA GLY A 72 4.31 -0.02 5.53
C GLY A 72 5.24 -0.12 4.32
N PHE A 73 5.01 -1.10 3.43
CA PHE A 73 5.73 -1.18 2.16
C PHE A 73 5.33 -0.04 1.22
N GLY A 74 4.05 0.33 1.16
CA GLY A 74 3.60 1.51 0.40
C GLY A 74 4.23 2.82 0.90
N ASP A 75 4.20 3.06 2.21
CA ASP A 75 4.76 4.26 2.84
C ASP A 75 6.26 4.37 2.60
N LYS A 76 7.00 3.26 2.78
CA LYS A 76 8.42 3.17 2.46
C LYS A 76 8.72 3.53 1.00
N ALA A 77 7.80 3.25 0.06
CA ALA A 77 7.95 3.65 -1.33
C ALA A 77 7.84 5.16 -1.49
N ILE A 78 6.77 5.75 -0.93
CA ILE A 78 6.47 7.19 -1.04
C ILE A 78 7.60 8.05 -0.42
N GLU A 79 8.22 7.58 0.65
CA GLU A 79 9.39 8.23 1.25
C GLU A 79 10.59 8.30 0.30
N GLN A 80 10.82 7.25 -0.48
CA GLN A 80 11.94 7.15 -1.42
C GLN A 80 11.68 7.87 -2.76
N ILE A 81 10.42 8.18 -3.07
CA ILE A 81 10.05 8.87 -4.30
C ILE A 81 10.22 10.38 -4.12
N ASN A 82 11.10 10.95 -4.94
CA ASN A 82 11.26 12.40 -5.08
C ASN A 82 10.27 13.00 -6.09
N THR A 83 10.06 12.32 -7.22
CA THR A 83 9.11 12.72 -8.26
C THR A 83 8.66 11.52 -9.09
N PHE A 84 7.44 11.60 -9.63
CA PHE A 84 6.84 10.59 -10.50
C PHE A 84 7.18 10.74 -11.99
N LYS A 85 7.87 11.81 -12.41
CA LYS A 85 8.21 12.08 -13.82
C LYS A 85 9.00 10.95 -14.48
N ASP A 86 9.91 10.31 -13.74
CA ASP A 86 10.79 9.25 -14.23
C ASP A 86 10.71 7.98 -13.38
N ILE A 87 9.52 7.69 -12.84
CA ILE A 87 9.29 6.60 -11.86
C ILE A 87 9.40 5.17 -12.43
N GLY A 88 9.70 5.03 -13.72
CA GLY A 88 9.62 3.75 -14.43
C GLY A 88 10.45 2.65 -13.80
N ASP A 89 11.76 2.85 -13.75
CA ASP A 89 12.70 1.85 -13.26
C ASP A 89 12.53 1.60 -11.76
N PHE A 90 12.32 2.67 -10.99
CA PHE A 90 12.03 2.58 -9.56
C PHE A 90 10.80 1.69 -9.32
N GLY A 91 9.70 1.95 -10.02
CA GLY A 91 8.46 1.20 -9.81
C GLY A 91 8.54 -0.27 -10.20
N GLU A 92 9.30 -0.60 -11.24
CA GLU A 92 9.54 -1.99 -11.62
C GLU A 92 10.43 -2.72 -10.61
N GLN A 93 11.48 -2.07 -10.12
CA GLN A 93 12.33 -2.63 -9.06
C GLN A 93 11.56 -2.80 -7.75
N TYR A 94 10.75 -1.82 -7.39
CA TYR A 94 9.95 -1.84 -6.17
C TYR A 94 8.89 -2.95 -6.19
N LEU A 95 8.26 -3.18 -7.35
CA LEU A 95 7.31 -4.27 -7.53
C LEU A 95 8.00 -5.65 -7.43
N LYS A 96 9.19 -5.81 -8.02
CA LYS A 96 9.99 -7.04 -7.86
C LYS A 96 10.36 -7.31 -6.40
N GLU A 97 10.59 -6.27 -5.62
CA GLU A 97 10.86 -6.41 -4.20
C GLU A 97 9.59 -6.79 -3.41
N TRP A 98 8.44 -6.19 -3.76
CA TRP A 98 7.14 -6.58 -3.21
C TRP A 98 6.85 -8.07 -3.44
N GLU A 99 7.12 -8.58 -4.64
CA GLU A 99 6.89 -9.99 -4.99
C GLU A 99 7.60 -10.93 -4.01
N LYS A 100 8.85 -10.62 -3.61
CA LYS A 100 9.60 -11.41 -2.63
C LYS A 100 8.95 -11.39 -1.25
N TYR A 101 8.54 -10.22 -0.76
CA TYR A 101 7.83 -10.11 0.51
C TYR A 101 6.49 -10.85 0.45
N SER A 102 5.75 -10.72 -0.65
CA SER A 102 4.46 -11.39 -0.84
C SER A 102 4.60 -12.91 -0.82
N GLU A 103 5.68 -13.45 -1.42
CA GLU A 103 5.97 -14.88 -1.39
C GLU A 103 6.30 -15.37 0.02
N LEU A 104 7.10 -14.61 0.78
CA LEU A 104 7.38 -14.93 2.18
C LEU A 104 6.11 -14.94 3.04
N LEU A 105 5.22 -13.95 2.85
CA LEU A 105 3.95 -13.89 3.59
C LEU A 105 3.03 -15.05 3.20
N LYS A 106 2.99 -15.41 1.92
CA LYS A 106 2.24 -16.55 1.43
C LYS A 106 2.75 -17.85 2.05
N MET A 107 4.05 -18.12 2.00
CA MET A 107 4.66 -19.26 2.68
C MET A 107 4.39 -19.26 4.20
N SER A 108 4.28 -18.08 4.80
CA SER A 108 4.08 -17.90 6.24
C SER A 108 2.64 -18.10 6.70
N PHE A 109 1.64 -17.94 5.82
CA PHE A 109 0.23 -17.95 6.23
C PHE A 109 -0.66 -18.89 5.42
N TYR A 110 -0.24 -19.32 4.24
CA TYR A 110 -1.05 -20.14 3.32
C TYR A 110 -0.56 -21.59 3.34
N LYS A 111 -1.44 -22.50 2.93
CA LYS A 111 -1.16 -23.93 2.74
C LYS A 111 -0.26 -24.21 1.54
#